data_AF-A0A818DB55-F1
#
_entry.id   AF-A0A818DB55-F1
#
_cell.length_a   1.000
_cell.length_b   1.000
_cell.length_c   1.000
_cell.angle_alpha   90.00
_cell.angle_beta   90.00
_cell.angle_gamma   90.00
#
_symmetry.space_group_name_H-M   'P 1'
#
loop_
_entity.id
_entity.type
_entity.pdbx_description
1 polymer ?
#
loop_
_entity_poly.entity_id
_entity_poly.type
_entity_poly.pdbx_seq_one_letter_code
_entity_poly.pdbx_strand_id
1 'polypeptide(L)'
;MRWNSLERLPSNNQYNDEATYVYGGFLNFLQRVFVDKVSENQIELNTIVKRVSIHEEEQYVDIEVIKSNQQQVTYQAKHVICTQYVGCLKQSMHQTFIPPLLHAKRMYIQKLVFSTINKVC
;
A
#
# COMPACT_ATOMS: atom_id res chain seq x y z
N MET A 1 15.88 19.87 -6.24
CA MET A 1 14.56 19.31 -6.66
C MET A 1 13.49 19.96 -5.81
N ARG A 2 12.50 20.64 -6.41
CA ARG A 2 11.36 21.27 -5.72
C ARG A 2 10.18 20.31 -5.75
N TRP A 3 9.81 19.76 -4.60
CA TRP A 3 8.82 18.68 -4.43
C TRP A 3 7.35 19.15 -4.42
N ASN A 4 7.12 20.46 -4.41
CA ASN A 4 5.79 21.06 -4.25
C ASN A 4 5.44 21.92 -5.47
N SER A 5 5.22 21.31 -6.63
CA SER A 5 4.64 22.02 -7.78
C SER A 5 3.13 21.97 -7.66
N LEU A 6 2.54 23.11 -7.30
CA LEU A 6 1.11 23.36 -7.42
C LEU A 6 0.74 23.32 -8.90
N GLU A 7 -0.11 22.38 -9.30
CA GLU A 7 -0.61 22.31 -10.67
C GLU A 7 -1.96 23.06 -10.74
N ARG A 8 -2.07 23.97 -11.71
CA ARG A 8 -3.28 24.74 -11.96
C ARG A 8 -4.21 23.87 -12.80
N LEU A 9 -5.41 23.58 -12.30
CA LEU A 9 -6.44 22.95 -13.12
C LEU A 9 -6.94 23.96 -14.18
N PRO A 10 -7.21 23.51 -15.42
CA PRO A 10 -7.84 24.37 -16.41
C PRO A 10 -9.23 24.76 -15.92
N SER A 11 -9.44 26.06 -15.77
CA SER A 11 -10.70 26.66 -15.34
C SER A 11 -11.72 26.54 -16.48
N ASN A 12 -12.65 25.58 -16.37
CA ASN A 12 -13.76 25.42 -17.31
C ASN A 12 -14.90 26.44 -17.12
N ASN A 13 -14.78 27.38 -16.19
CA ASN A 13 -15.78 28.44 -16.00
C ASN A 13 -15.16 29.82 -16.24
N GLN A 14 -15.78 30.57 -17.16
CA GLN A 14 -15.49 31.99 -17.46
C GLN A 14 -15.79 32.96 -16.30
N TYR A 15 -16.30 32.45 -15.17
CA TYR A 15 -16.66 33.22 -13.99
C TYR A 15 -16.16 32.48 -12.75
N ASN A 16 -14.90 32.73 -12.38
CA ASN A 16 -14.32 32.66 -11.03
C ASN A 16 -12.80 32.51 -11.18
N ASP A 17 -12.07 33.60 -10.94
CA ASP A 17 -10.61 33.70 -11.02
C ASP A 17 -9.91 33.18 -9.74
N GLU A 18 -10.53 32.24 -9.02
CA GLU A 18 -9.86 31.54 -7.92
C GLU A 18 -9.10 30.34 -8.49
N ALA A 19 -7.80 30.54 -8.74
CA ALA A 19 -6.92 29.48 -9.16
C ALA A 19 -6.93 28.34 -8.13
N THR A 20 -7.61 27.24 -8.46
CA THR A 20 -7.58 26.02 -7.66
C THR A 20 -6.28 25.30 -7.95
N TYR A 21 -5.37 25.31 -6.98
CA TYR A 21 -4.12 24.60 -7.05
C TYR A 21 -4.25 23.24 -6.36
N VAL A 22 -3.99 22.17 -7.08
CA VAL A 22 -3.99 20.81 -6.51
C VAL A 22 -2.55 20.38 -6.30
N TYR A 23 -2.29 19.68 -5.20
CA TYR A 23 -1.07 18.89 -5.01
C TYR A 23 -1.08 17.67 -5.96
N GLY A 24 -1.11 17.91 -7.26
CA GLY A 24 -1.15 16.89 -8.32
C GLY A 24 0.23 16.36 -8.70
N GLY A 25 1.30 17.14 -8.46
CA GLY A 25 2.65 16.79 -8.86
C GLY A 25 3.15 15.46 -8.27
N PHE A 26 2.66 15.07 -7.09
CA PHE A 26 3.01 13.78 -6.49
C PHE A 26 2.33 12.60 -7.19
N LEU A 27 1.07 12.75 -7.63
CA LEU A 27 0.35 11.72 -8.39
C LEU A 27 1.01 11.49 -9.76
N ASN A 28 1.32 12.57 -10.47
CA ASN A 28 2.05 12.51 -11.74
C ASN A 28 3.45 11.92 -11.57
N PHE A 29 4.14 12.24 -10.47
CA PHE A 29 5.42 11.64 -10.12
C PHE A 29 5.31 10.14 -9.85
N LEU A 30 4.34 9.71 -9.04
CA LEU A 30 4.11 8.29 -8.76
C LEU A 30 3.73 7.51 -10.02
N GLN A 31 2.89 8.09 -10.88
CA GLN A 31 2.56 7.51 -12.18
C GLN A 31 3.83 7.31 -13.01
N ARG A 32 4.62 8.37 -13.19
CA ARG A 32 5.84 8.35 -14.00
C ARG A 32 6.94 7.43 -13.45
N VAL A 33 7.10 7.36 -12.12
CA VAL A 33 8.21 6.61 -11.49
C VAL A 33 7.86 5.15 -11.28
N PHE A 34 6.61 4.84 -10.97
CA PHE A 34 6.18 3.49 -10.62
C PHE A 34 5.20 2.92 -11.64
N VAL A 35 4.09 3.58 -11.92
CA VAL A 35 3.01 2.99 -12.74
C VAL A 35 3.45 2.80 -14.18
N ASP A 36 4.15 3.75 -14.78
CA ASP A 36 4.64 3.64 -16.17
C ASP A 36 5.76 2.60 -16.32
N LYS A 37 6.40 2.20 -15.21
CA LYS A 37 7.50 1.22 -15.19
C LYS A 37 7.09 -0.17 -14.74
N VAL A 38 5.94 -0.31 -14.10
CA VAL A 38 5.37 -1.57 -13.63
C VAL A 38 4.18 -1.85 -14.52
N SER A 39 4.26 -2.88 -15.35
CA SER A 39 3.17 -3.21 -16.26
C SER A 39 1.90 -3.58 -15.47
N GLU A 40 0.72 -3.22 -15.98
CA GLU A 40 -0.56 -3.41 -15.26
C GLU A 40 -0.79 -4.87 -14.82
N ASN A 41 -0.29 -5.84 -15.59
CA ASN A 41 -0.35 -7.27 -15.26
C ASN A 41 0.50 -7.68 -14.03
N GLN A 42 1.33 -6.79 -13.49
CA GLN A 42 2.11 -7.00 -12.27
C GLN A 42 1.39 -6.44 -11.03
N ILE A 43 0.25 -5.77 -11.20
CA ILE A 43 -0.53 -5.17 -10.12
C ILE A 43 -1.91 -5.83 -10.06
N GLU A 44 -2.15 -6.60 -9.00
CA GLU A 44 -3.46 -7.18 -8.74
C GLU A 44 -4.24 -6.34 -7.72
N LEU A 45 -5.19 -5.54 -8.21
CA LEU A 45 -6.12 -4.78 -7.37
C LEU A 45 -7.28 -5.66 -6.86
N ASN A 46 -7.99 -5.18 -5.84
CA ASN A 46 -9.09 -5.91 -5.19
C ASN A 46 -8.68 -7.29 -4.64
N THR A 47 -7.42 -7.38 -4.21
CA THR A 47 -6.81 -8.58 -3.67
C THR A 47 -6.35 -8.28 -2.26
N ILE A 48 -6.84 -9.07 -1.29
CA ILE A 48 -6.51 -8.92 0.13
C ILE A 48 -5.58 -10.06 0.54
N VAL A 49 -4.37 -9.73 0.98
CA VAL A 49 -3.47 -10.70 1.61
C VAL A 49 -4.03 -11.12 2.96
N LYS A 50 -4.29 -12.41 3.15
CA LYS A 50 -4.76 -12.98 4.42
C LYS A 50 -3.62 -13.54 5.25
N ARG A 51 -2.72 -14.29 4.62
CA ARG A 51 -1.66 -15.03 5.28
C ARG A 51 -0.39 -15.01 4.46
N VAL A 52 0.74 -14.97 5.16
CA VAL A 52 2.10 -15.06 4.65
C VAL A 52 2.76 -16.16 5.47
N SER A 53 2.92 -17.33 4.85
CA SER A 53 3.55 -18.50 5.45
C SER A 53 4.98 -18.62 4.95
N ILE A 54 5.94 -18.51 5.86
CA ILE A 54 7.38 -18.52 5.56
C ILE A 54 7.89 -19.93 5.85
N HIS A 55 8.41 -20.57 4.80
CA HIS A 55 8.97 -21.92 4.84
C HIS A 55 10.49 -21.80 4.75
N GLU A 56 11.14 -21.70 5.92
CA GLU A 56 12.57 -21.38 6.02
C GLU A 56 13.47 -22.51 5.51
N GLU A 57 13.09 -23.77 5.73
CA GLU A 57 13.86 -24.93 5.31
C GLU A 57 13.86 -25.07 3.77
N GLU A 58 12.70 -24.86 3.16
CA GLU A 58 12.47 -24.96 1.72
C GLU A 58 12.71 -23.65 0.96
N GLN A 59 13.02 -22.56 1.68
CA GLN A 59 13.37 -21.24 1.15
C GLN A 59 12.31 -20.61 0.23
N TYR A 60 11.03 -20.74 0.60
CA TYR A 60 9.95 -20.05 -0.09
C TYR A 60 8.91 -19.47 0.88
N VAL A 61 8.01 -18.65 0.33
CA VAL A 61 6.93 -18.00 1.04
C VAL A 61 5.63 -18.22 0.28
N ASP A 62 4.62 -18.72 0.97
CA ASP A 62 3.25 -18.76 0.46
C ASP A 62 2.48 -17.52 0.89
N ILE A 63 1.79 -16.89 -0.06
CA ILE A 63 0.93 -15.74 0.16
C ILE A 63 -0.49 -16.16 -0.18
N GLU A 64 -1.31 -16.37 0.83
CA GLU A 64 -2.75 -16.61 0.68
C GLU A 64 -3.47 -15.28 0.51
N VAL A 65 -4.24 -15.15 -0.56
CA VAL A 65 -5.05 -13.97 -0.85
C VAL A 65 -6.52 -14.32 -1.03
N ILE A 66 -7.37 -13.31 -0.82
CA ILE A 66 -8.79 -13.33 -1.20
C ILE A 66 -9.02 -12.29 -2.29
N LYS A 67 -9.59 -12.72 -3.40
CA LYS A 67 -10.01 -11.85 -4.51
C LYS A 67 -11.44 -11.35 -4.31
N SER A 68 -11.85 -10.35 -5.09
CA SER A 68 -13.20 -9.76 -5.02
C SER A 68 -14.34 -10.76 -5.22
N ASN A 69 -14.12 -11.81 -6.02
CA ASN A 69 -15.05 -12.92 -6.23
C ASN A 69 -15.05 -13.96 -5.09
N GLN A 70 -14.46 -13.64 -3.93
CA GLN A 70 -14.28 -14.53 -2.78
C GLN A 70 -13.40 -15.77 -3.05
N GLN A 71 -12.76 -15.84 -4.21
CA GLN A 71 -11.83 -16.90 -4.52
C GLN A 71 -10.57 -16.76 -3.65
N GLN A 72 -10.14 -17.88 -3.09
CA GLN A 72 -8.85 -17.98 -2.41
C GLN A 72 -7.81 -18.44 -3.41
N VAL A 73 -6.67 -17.75 -3.43
CA VAL A 73 -5.54 -18.07 -4.28
C VAL A 73 -4.28 -18.01 -3.42
N THR A 74 -3.36 -18.95 -3.65
CA THR A 74 -2.05 -18.96 -3.01
C THR A 74 -0.99 -18.67 -4.06
N TYR A 75 -0.15 -17.67 -3.79
CA TYR A 75 1.04 -17.38 -4.58
C TYR A 75 2.26 -17.91 -3.86
N GLN A 76 3.19 -18.51 -4.60
CA GLN A 76 4.49 -18.91 -4.07
C GLN A 76 5.55 -17.90 -4.53
N ALA A 77 6.40 -17.45 -3.61
CA ALA A 77 7.48 -16.51 -3.89
C ALA A 77 8.75 -16.87 -3.13
N LYS A 78 9.91 -16.42 -3.62
CA LYS A 78 11.17 -16.51 -2.87
C LYS A 78 11.28 -15.42 -1.79
N HIS A 79 10.69 -14.25 -2.07
CA HIS A 79 10.77 -13.08 -1.21
C HIS A 79 9.44 -12.34 -1.20
N VAL A 80 9.10 -11.76 -0.05
CA VAL A 80 7.91 -10.91 0.14
C VAL A 80 8.35 -9.59 0.74
N ILE A 81 7.96 -8.49 0.08
CA ILE A 81 8.15 -7.14 0.60
C ILE A 81 6.81 -6.69 1.16
N CYS A 82 6.78 -6.39 2.46
CA CYS A 82 5.57 -5.91 3.14
C CYS A 82 5.63 -4.39 3.31
N THR A 83 4.70 -3.69 2.66
CA THR A 83 4.56 -2.23 2.72
C THR A 83 3.26 -1.79 3.41
N GLN A 84 2.66 -2.67 4.20
CA GLN A 84 1.42 -2.36 4.93
C GLN A 84 1.63 -1.22 5.94
N TYR A 85 0.59 -0.39 6.09
CA TYR A 85 0.58 0.64 7.12
C TYR A 85 0.71 0.02 8.52
N VAL A 86 1.39 0.74 9.42
CA VAL A 86 1.58 0.33 10.81
C VAL A 86 0.24 0.06 11.51
N GLY A 87 -0.78 0.87 11.23
CA GLY A 87 -2.14 0.65 11.76
C GLY A 87 -2.73 -0.71 11.37
N CYS A 88 -2.56 -1.13 10.10
CA CYS A 88 -2.99 -2.45 9.63
C CYS A 88 -2.19 -3.57 10.32
N LEU A 89 -0.86 -3.41 10.41
CA LEU A 89 0.00 -4.40 11.08
C LEU A 89 -0.40 -4.60 12.55
N LYS A 90 -0.70 -3.52 13.29
CA LYS A 90 -1.16 -3.63 14.68
C LYS A 90 -2.45 -4.46 14.81
N GLN A 91 -3.35 -4.39 13.83
CA GLN A 91 -4.61 -5.12 13.83
C GLN A 91 -4.45 -6.58 13.43
N SER A 92 -3.65 -6.87 12.40
CA SER A 92 -3.67 -8.18 11.74
C SER A 92 -2.40 -9.01 11.85
N MET A 93 -1.26 -8.46 12.30
CA MET A 93 0.04 -9.16 12.24
C MET A 93 0.07 -10.51 12.96
N HIS A 94 -0.79 -10.70 13.96
CA HIS A 94 -0.89 -11.96 14.72
C HIS A 94 -1.50 -13.10 13.91
N GLN A 95 -2.28 -12.77 12.87
CA GLN A 95 -2.97 -13.72 12.00
C GLN A 95 -2.32 -13.76 10.60
N THR A 96 -1.72 -12.65 10.17
CA THR A 96 -1.14 -12.54 8.83
C THR A 96 0.17 -13.32 8.66
N PHE A 97 1.02 -13.45 9.69
CA PHE A 97 2.34 -14.09 9.53
C PHE A 97 2.41 -15.44 10.22
N ILE A 98 2.88 -16.45 9.48
CA ILE A 98 3.19 -17.80 9.98
C ILE A 98 4.63 -18.15 9.58
N PRO A 99 5.52 -18.47 10.52
CA PRO A 99 5.34 -18.33 11.96
C PRO A 99 5.09 -16.86 12.37
N PRO A 100 4.53 -16.61 13.57
CA PRO A 100 4.33 -15.25 14.05
C PRO A 100 5.66 -14.47 14.08
N LEU A 101 5.62 -13.22 13.65
CA LEU A 101 6.79 -12.32 13.69
C LEU A 101 7.48 -12.36 15.06
N LEU A 102 8.82 -12.34 15.12
CA LEU A 102 9.56 -12.35 16.39
C LEU A 102 9.01 -11.35 17.42
N HIS A 103 9.01 -11.73 18.70
CA HIS A 103 8.44 -10.94 19.79
C HIS A 103 8.94 -9.49 19.79
N ALA A 104 10.24 -9.27 19.61
CA ALA A 104 10.84 -7.94 19.53
C ALA A 104 10.23 -7.07 18.42
N LYS A 105 9.99 -7.64 17.23
CA LYS A 105 9.35 -6.94 16.10
C LYS A 105 7.89 -6.58 16.41
N ARG A 106 7.13 -7.51 17.00
CA ARG A 106 5.74 -7.24 17.41
C ARG A 106 5.66 -6.13 18.45
N MET A 107 6.53 -6.17 19.45
CA MET A 107 6.60 -5.12 20.49
C MET A 107 6.97 -3.76 19.90
N TYR A 108 7.89 -3.73 18.94
CA TYR A 108 8.23 -2.49 18.24
C TYR A 108 7.03 -1.93 17.47
N ILE A 109 6.35 -2.77 16.67
CA ILE A 109 5.13 -2.38 15.94
C ILE A 109 4.04 -1.87 16.90
N GLN A 110 3.87 -2.51 18.05
CA GLN A 110 2.89 -2.09 19.08
C GLN A 110 3.23 -0.74 19.70
N LYS A 111 4.51 -0.39 19.83
CA LYS A 111 4.95 0.90 20.40
C LYS A 111 4.95 2.06 19.41
N LEU A 112 4.98 1.80 18.10
CA LEU A 112 4.92 2.86 17.09
C LEU A 112 3.61 3.64 17.20
N VAL A 113 3.71 4.97 17.17
CA VAL A 113 2.55 5.87 17.15
C VAL A 113 1.95 5.87 15.74
N PHE A 114 0.62 5.75 15.66
CA PHE A 114 -0.15 5.89 14.42
C PHE A 114 -1.39 6.73 14.74
N SER A 115 -1.57 7.82 14.01
CA SER A 115 -2.65 8.79 14.25
C SER A 115 -3.59 8.89 13.04
N THR A 116 -4.76 9.46 13.26
CA THR A 116 -5.78 9.69 12.24
C THR A 116 -5.85 11.17 11.93
N ILE A 117 -5.78 11.52 10.64
CA ILE A 117 -6.03 12.86 10.13
C ILE A 117 -7.12 12.74 9.08
N ASN A 118 -8.27 13.37 9.33
CA ASN A 118 -9.40 13.37 8.40
C ASN A 118 -9.52 14.75 7.75
N LYS A 119 -10.08 14.78 6.53
CA LYS A 119 -10.47 16.01 5.84
C LYS A 119 -11.99 16.06 5.76
N VAL A 120 -12.56 17.26 5.92
CA VAL A 120 -13.98 17.54 5.65
C VAL A 120 -13.99 18.44 4.42
N CYS A 121 -14.70 18.02 3.38
CA CYS A 121 -14.80 18.71 2.11
C CYS A 121 -16.21 19.21 1.88
#